data_AF-A0A9E3DIJ0-F1
#
_entry.id   AF-A0A9E3DIJ0-F1
#
_cell.length_a   1.000
_cell.length_b   1.000
_cell.length_c   1.000
_cell.angle_alpha   90.00
_cell.angle_beta   90.00
_cell.angle_gamma   90.00
#
_symmetry.space_group_name_H-M   'P 1'
#
loop_
_entity.id
_entity.type
_entity.pdbx_description
1 polymer ?
#
loop_
_entity_poly.entity_id
_entity_poly.type
_entity_poly.pdbx_seq_one_letter_code
_entity_poly.pdbx_strand_id
1 'polypeptide(L)'
;MRDFNCPNCGQRLTFENSTCLSCNSALGFSLEQMALLVIAEGEASGQPGFVSADEYQLCANLLVAECNWLVPVNNPRLLCPSCVLT
;
A
#
# COMPACT_ATOMS: atom_id res chain seq x y z
N MET A 1 3.25 -19.18 3.39
CA MET A 1 2.25 -18.21 2.87
C MET A 1 1.81 -17.34 4.02
N ARG A 2 1.80 -16.03 3.85
CA ARG A 2 1.21 -15.10 4.82
C ARG A 2 -0.15 -14.69 4.29
N ASP A 3 -1.15 -14.70 5.16
CA ASP A 3 -2.47 -14.19 4.83
C ASP A 3 -2.47 -12.68 4.98
N PHE A 4 -2.97 -11.99 3.96
CA PHE A 4 -3.27 -10.57 4.02
C PHE A 4 -4.77 -10.40 4.09
N ASN A 5 -5.23 -9.44 4.88
CA ASN A 5 -6.64 -9.09 5.00
C ASN A 5 -6.79 -7.58 4.85
N CYS A 6 -7.86 -7.15 4.18
CA CYS A 6 -8.18 -5.75 4.05
C CYS A 6 -8.55 -5.19 5.44
N PRO A 7 -7.84 -4.18 5.98
CA PRO A 7 -8.17 -3.63 7.29
C PRO A 7 -9.52 -2.91 7.31
N ASN A 8 -10.00 -2.43 6.16
CA ASN A 8 -11.33 -1.80 6.04
C ASN A 8 -12.50 -2.81 6.09
N CYS A 9 -12.45 -3.92 5.34
CA CYS A 9 -13.61 -4.81 5.15
C CYS A 9 -13.37 -6.30 5.49
N GLY A 10 -12.15 -6.68 5.91
CA GLY A 10 -11.80 -8.06 6.29
C GLY A 10 -11.56 -9.03 5.13
N GLN A 11 -11.76 -8.62 3.87
CA GLN A 11 -11.55 -9.46 2.69
C GLN A 11 -10.13 -10.03 2.65
N ARG A 12 -9.98 -11.32 2.30
CA ARG A 12 -8.64 -11.92 2.10
C ARG A 12 -8.02 -11.35 0.82
N LEU A 13 -6.77 -10.94 0.92
CA LEU A 13 -6.00 -10.29 -0.14
C LEU A 13 -4.82 -11.16 -0.56
N THR A 14 -4.39 -10.99 -1.81
CA THR A 14 -3.07 -11.46 -2.26
C THR A 14 -2.08 -10.30 -2.24
N PHE A 15 -0.79 -10.63 -2.17
CA PHE A 15 0.25 -9.61 -2.13
C PHE A 15 0.20 -8.67 -3.34
N GLU A 16 -0.20 -9.13 -4.53
CA GLU A 16 -0.26 -8.29 -5.73
C GLU A 16 -1.44 -7.29 -5.73
N ASN A 17 -2.37 -7.38 -4.77
CA ASN A 17 -3.51 -6.47 -4.72
C ASN A 17 -3.06 -5.04 -4.35
N SER A 18 -3.31 -4.10 -5.26
CA SER A 18 -3.20 -2.65 -5.04
C SER A 18 -4.55 -1.99 -4.76
N THR A 19 -5.65 -2.75 -4.83
CA THR A 19 -7.00 -2.30 -4.53
C THR A 19 -7.82 -3.45 -3.99
N CYS A 20 -8.63 -3.20 -2.96
CA CYS A 20 -9.54 -4.21 -2.43
C CYS A 20 -10.74 -4.37 -3.38
N LEU A 21 -10.98 -5.57 -3.90
CA LEU A 21 -12.11 -5.84 -4.79
C LEU A 21 -13.48 -5.85 -4.11
N SER A 22 -13.54 -5.83 -2.77
CA SER A 22 -14.78 -5.86 -2.01
C SER A 22 -15.26 -4.46 -1.60
N CYS A 23 -14.34 -3.59 -1.14
CA CYS A 23 -14.66 -2.24 -0.69
C CYS A 23 -14.04 -1.11 -1.55
N ASN A 24 -13.34 -1.46 -2.62
CA ASN A 24 -12.66 -0.53 -3.55
C ASN A 24 -11.60 0.38 -2.90
N SER A 25 -11.17 0.10 -1.66
CA SER A 25 -10.10 0.85 -1.02
C SER A 25 -8.75 0.61 -1.71
N ALA A 26 -7.99 1.68 -1.91
CA ALA A 26 -6.61 1.60 -2.37
C ALA A 26 -5.74 0.93 -1.30
N LEU A 27 -4.85 0.04 -1.73
CA LEU A 27 -4.00 -0.76 -0.84
C LEU A 27 -2.54 -0.60 -1.23
N GLY A 28 -1.66 -0.56 -0.24
CA GLY A 28 -0.22 -0.64 -0.45
C GLY A 28 0.48 -1.46 0.63
N PHE A 29 1.58 -2.10 0.24
CA PHE A 29 2.37 -2.92 1.16
C PHE A 29 3.34 -2.07 1.98
N SER A 30 3.23 -2.16 3.30
CA SER A 30 4.19 -1.57 4.22
C SER A 30 5.25 -2.59 4.62
N LEU A 31 6.51 -2.25 4.39
CA LEU A 31 7.66 -3.03 4.86
C LEU A 31 7.74 -3.06 6.39
N GLU A 32 7.46 -1.93 7.04
CA GLU A 32 7.58 -1.79 8.49
C GLU A 32 6.58 -2.67 9.22
N GLN A 33 5.33 -2.70 8.73
CA GLN A 33 4.24 -3.45 9.33
C GLN A 33 4.09 -4.86 8.72
N MET A 34 4.81 -5.16 7.64
CA MET A 34 4.70 -6.40 6.86
C MET A 34 3.24 -6.76 6.53
N ALA A 35 2.46 -5.77 6.12
CA ALA A 35 1.02 -5.85 5.90
C ALA A 35 0.57 -4.96 4.72
N LEU A 36 -0.59 -5.27 4.16
CA LEU A 36 -1.29 -4.38 3.21
C LEU A 36 -2.12 -3.38 4.02
N LEU A 37 -1.85 -2.10 3.81
CA LEU A 37 -2.52 -0.99 4.46
C LEU A 37 -3.43 -0.29 3.47
N VAL A 38 -4.52 0.28 3.97
CA VAL A 38 -5.42 1.10 3.17
C VAL A 38 -4.87 2.50 3.07
N ILE A 39 -4.74 3.00 1.86
CA ILE A 39 -4.40 4.40 1.60
C ILE A 39 -5.71 5.19 1.68
N ALA A 40 -5.83 6.05 2.68
CA ALA A 40 -7.03 6.83 2.95
C ALA A 40 -6.73 8.33 3.04
N GLU A 41 -7.73 9.12 2.68
CA GLU A 41 -7.70 10.58 2.78
C GLU A 41 -8.36 11.05 4.08
N GLY A 42 -7.93 12.20 4.62
CA GLY A 42 -8.55 12.83 5.78
C GLY A 42 -8.38 12.04 7.09
N GLU A 43 -9.38 12.12 7.98
CA GLU A 43 -9.29 11.56 9.35
C GLU A 43 -9.22 10.02 9.40
N ALA A 44 -9.58 9.33 8.32
CA ALA A 44 -9.51 7.86 8.26
C ALA A 44 -8.06 7.33 8.24
N SER A 45 -7.09 8.17 7.88
CA SER A 45 -5.67 7.80 7.82
C SER A 45 -5.04 7.48 9.18
N GLY A 46 -5.65 7.91 10.29
CA GLY A 46 -5.17 7.63 11.65
C GLY A 46 -5.59 6.26 12.20
N GLN A 47 -6.36 5.47 11.44
CA GLN A 47 -6.84 4.17 11.89
C GLN A 47 -5.75 3.08 11.77
N PRO A 48 -5.72 2.07 12.66
CA PRO A 48 -4.82 0.94 12.52
C PRO A 48 -5.03 0.22 11.18
N GLY A 49 -3.96 0.01 10.43
CA GLY A 49 -4.05 -0.57 9.08
C GLY A 49 -4.27 0.45 7.97
N PHE A 50 -4.23 1.74 8.27
CA PHE A 50 -4.40 2.82 7.30
C PHE A 50 -3.14 3.71 7.26
N VAL A 51 -2.95 4.36 6.12
CA VAL A 51 -1.93 5.39 5.91
C VAL A 51 -2.54 6.58 5.18
N SER A 52 -1.98 7.75 5.40
CA SER A 52 -2.43 8.96 4.71
C SER A 52 -2.01 8.95 3.25
N ALA A 53 -2.98 9.23 2.36
CA ALA A 53 -2.72 9.47 0.94
C ALA A 53 -1.81 10.71 0.70
N ASP A 54 -1.77 11.63 1.66
CA ASP A 54 -0.91 12.82 1.60
C ASP A 54 0.55 12.52 1.99
N GLU A 55 0.80 11.37 2.64
CA GLU A 55 2.13 10.99 3.12
C GLU A 55 2.70 9.82 2.35
N TYR A 56 1.85 8.90 1.90
CA TYR A 56 2.23 7.68 1.23
C TYR A 56 1.46 7.46 -0.07
N GLN A 57 2.17 6.91 -1.05
CA GLN A 57 1.60 6.43 -2.30
C GLN A 57 2.27 5.12 -2.73
N LEU A 58 1.85 4.56 -3.86
CA LEU A 58 2.43 3.34 -4.42
C LEU A 58 3.74 3.64 -5.16
N CYS A 59 4.63 2.65 -5.17
CA CYS A 59 5.88 2.67 -5.92
C CYS A 59 5.62 3.01 -7.40
N ALA A 60 6.46 3.86 -7.98
CA ALA A 60 6.38 4.27 -9.39
C ALA A 60 6.45 3.08 -10.37
N ASN A 61 7.04 1.96 -9.95
CA ASN A 61 7.11 0.73 -10.73
C ASN A 61 5.84 -0.14 -10.64
N LEU A 62 4.72 0.36 -10.10
CA LEU A 62 3.46 -0.37 -10.06
C LEU A 62 3.04 -0.90 -11.44
N LEU A 63 3.14 -0.08 -12.49
CA LEU A 63 2.70 -0.46 -13.84
C LEU A 63 3.72 -1.30 -14.61
N VAL A 64 4.98 -1.32 -14.17
CA VAL A 64 6.09 -2.00 -14.88
C VAL A 64 6.40 -3.36 -14.24
N ALA A 65 6.27 -3.47 -12.93
CA ALA A 65 6.67 -4.64 -12.15
C ALA A 65 5.61 -5.08 -11.12
N GLU A 66 4.39 -4.53 -11.20
CA GLU A 66 3.31 -4.81 -10.23
C GLU A 66 3.74 -4.54 -8.78
N CYS A 67 4.68 -3.60 -8.59
CA CYS A 67 5.22 -3.26 -7.28
C CYS A 67 4.23 -2.37 -6.52
N ASN A 68 3.52 -2.95 -5.57
CA ASN A 68 2.52 -2.27 -4.75
C ASN A 68 3.05 -1.75 -3.40
N TRP A 69 4.37 -1.53 -3.28
CA TRP A 69 4.95 -1.07 -2.03
C TRP A 69 4.61 0.39 -1.76
N LEU A 70 4.37 0.71 -0.49
CA LEU A 70 4.20 2.09 -0.03
C LEU A 70 5.53 2.81 -0.07
N VAL A 71 5.51 4.01 -0.61
CA VAL A 71 6.63 4.95 -0.64
C VAL A 71 6.16 6.30 -0.11
N PRO A 72 6.99 7.01 0.70
CA PRO A 72 6.68 8.37 1.08
C PRO A 72 6.54 9.28 -0.15
N VAL A 73 5.54 10.15 -0.18
CA VAL A 73 5.34 11.08 -1.30
C VAL A 73 6.49 12.07 -1.46
N ASN A 74 7.24 12.32 -0.39
CA ASN A 74 8.43 13.19 -0.40
C ASN A 74 9.70 12.50 -0.94
N ASN A 75 9.62 11.22 -1.33
CA ASN A 75 10.73 10.52 -1.97
C ASN A 75 10.86 11.00 -3.43
N PRO A 76 11.98 11.63 -3.82
CA PRO A 76 12.12 12.26 -5.14
C PRO A 76 12.02 11.28 -6.32
N ARG A 77 12.25 9.98 -6.08
CA ARG A 77 12.13 8.94 -7.10
C ARG A 77 10.81 8.19 -7.06
N LEU A 78 10.06 8.29 -5.96
CA LEU A 78 8.86 7.48 -5.71
C LEU A 78 9.10 5.97 -5.89
N LEU A 79 10.34 5.53 -5.66
CA LEU A 79 10.73 4.12 -5.76
C LEU A 79 10.90 3.53 -4.37
N CYS A 80 10.45 2.29 -4.21
CA CYS A 80 10.63 1.54 -2.98
C CYS A 80 12.09 1.07 -2.82
N PRO A 81 12.53 0.68 -1.61
CA PRO A 81 13.92 0.28 -1.37
C PRO A 81 14.44 -0.82 -2.32
N SER A 82 13.58 -1.74 -2.76
CA SER A 82 13.97 -2.78 -3.72
C SER A 82 14.15 -2.21 -5.12
N CYS A 83 13.21 -1.39 -5.61
CA CYS A 83 13.25 -0.83 -6.95
C CYS A 83 14.31 0.25 -7.16
N VAL A 84 14.85 0.84 -6.08
CA VAL A 84 15.99 1.77 -6.17
C VAL A 84 17.30 1.05 -6.51
N LEU A 85 17.40 -0.26 -6.25
CA LEU A 85 18.61 -1.06 -6.43
C LEU A 85 18.74 -1.72 -7.81
N THR A 86 17.72 -1.57 -8.66
CA THR A 86 17.65 -2.07 -10.04
C THR A 86 17.85 -0.92 -11.02
#